data_AF-A0A9Q8QA64-F1
#
_entry.id   AF-A0A9Q8QA64-F1
#
_cell.length_a   1.000
_cell.length_b   1.000
_cell.length_c   1.000
_cell.angle_alpha   90.00
_cell.angle_beta   90.00
_cell.angle_gamma   90.00
#
_symmetry.space_group_name_H-M   'P 1'
#
loop_
_entity.id
_entity.type
_entity.pdbx_description
1 polymer ?
#
loop_
_entity_poly.entity_id
_entity_poly.type
_entity_poly.pdbx_seq_one_letter_code
_entity_poly.pdbx_strand_id
1 'polypeptide(L)'
;MAHVMEIGPGSRAEPLHVYGAQWWPFWNMSPDDPEMMLNFLIAMEDTTFENGATRIVPGTQRISYSGKQGEESVASWNEEAAVAVPLKAGGCLLIGSRVVHQGGANTTKDLHRRVMTMTVVSTCFTPEEAFPLLIERELAKTLSERAKKLLGYKEVDPFGSAGLWTGFAEDRARVLEK
;
A
#
# COMPACT_ATOMS: atom_id res chain seq x y z
N MET A 1 -5.52 4.51 -0.94
CA MET A 1 -4.46 5.48 -0.60
C MET A 1 -3.64 5.71 -1.86
N ALA A 2 -3.33 6.96 -2.22
CA ALA A 2 -2.40 7.25 -3.32
C ALA A 2 -1.54 8.50 -3.02
N HIS A 3 -0.24 8.32 -2.80
CA HIS A 3 0.69 9.42 -2.49
C HIS A 3 1.94 9.37 -3.36
N VAL A 4 2.55 10.52 -3.56
CA VAL A 4 3.91 10.62 -4.10
C VAL A 4 4.86 10.81 -2.93
N MET A 5 5.83 9.90 -2.81
CA MET A 5 6.90 9.95 -1.82
C MET A 5 8.19 10.39 -2.51
N GLU A 6 8.82 11.44 -1.99
CA GLU A 6 10.11 11.93 -2.47
C GLU A 6 11.19 11.69 -1.41
N ILE A 7 12.30 11.08 -1.83
CA ILE A 7 13.49 10.87 -0.99
C ILE A 7 14.64 11.68 -1.58
N GLY A 8 15.10 12.70 -0.84
CA GLY A 8 16.19 13.58 -1.27
C GLY A 8 17.59 13.08 -0.89
N PRO A 9 18.66 13.74 -1.39
CA PRO A 9 20.05 13.42 -1.07
C PRO A 9 20.34 13.34 0.43
N GLY A 10 21.07 12.31 0.86
CA GLY A 10 21.48 12.09 2.25
C GLY A 10 20.39 11.53 3.17
N SER A 11 19.19 11.24 2.64
CA SER A 11 18.11 10.61 3.42
C SER A 11 18.53 9.22 3.90
N ARG A 12 18.23 8.92 5.16
CA ARG A 12 18.45 7.58 5.74
C ARG A 12 17.44 6.58 5.19
N ALA A 13 17.76 5.30 5.27
CA ALA A 13 16.78 4.25 5.01
C ALA A 13 15.64 4.36 6.02
N GLU A 14 14.43 4.06 5.57
CA GLU A 14 13.28 3.89 6.47
C GLU A 14 13.50 2.65 7.35
N PRO A 15 12.86 2.58 8.52
CA PRO A 15 12.83 1.32 9.27
C PRO A 15 12.17 0.21 8.45
N LEU A 16 12.67 -1.01 8.57
CA LEU A 16 12.01 -2.19 8.01
C LEU A 16 10.60 -2.34 8.61
N HIS A 17 9.62 -2.52 7.74
CA HIS A 17 8.22 -2.64 8.13
C HIS A 17 7.45 -3.54 7.16
N VAL A 18 6.21 -3.86 7.53
CA VAL A 18 5.24 -4.58 6.72
C VAL A 18 3.97 -3.75 6.67
N TYR A 19 3.30 -3.67 5.51
CA TYR A 19 2.07 -2.87 5.40
C TYR A 19 0.94 -3.39 6.29
N GLY A 20 0.89 -4.71 6.52
CA GLY A 20 -0.11 -5.35 7.38
C GLY A 20 -0.08 -4.88 8.83
N ALA A 21 1.05 -4.36 9.31
CA ALA A 21 1.19 -3.85 10.69
C ALA A 21 0.25 -2.68 11.01
N GLN A 22 -0.32 -2.01 10.00
CA GLN A 22 -1.33 -0.97 10.18
C GLN A 22 -2.63 -1.49 10.83
N TRP A 23 -2.90 -2.80 10.75
CA TRP A 23 -4.05 -3.44 11.38
C TRP A 23 -3.57 -4.45 12.43
N TRP A 24 -3.70 -4.12 13.71
CA TRP A 24 -3.15 -4.92 14.81
C TRP A 24 -3.48 -6.44 14.77
N PRO A 25 -4.65 -6.92 14.28
CA PRO A 25 -4.93 -8.35 14.17
C PRO A 25 -3.97 -9.10 13.23
N PHE A 26 -3.28 -8.40 12.34
CA PHE A 26 -2.24 -8.95 11.46
C PHE A 26 -1.22 -9.82 12.21
N TRP A 27 -0.85 -9.42 13.44
CA TRP A 27 0.12 -10.15 14.26
C TRP A 27 -0.35 -11.52 14.74
N ASN A 28 -1.62 -11.87 14.50
CA ASN A 28 -2.17 -13.20 14.76
C ASN A 28 -2.53 -13.96 13.47
N MET A 29 -2.18 -13.43 12.30
CA MET A 29 -2.48 -14.04 11.01
C MET A 29 -1.35 -14.95 10.52
N SER A 30 -1.75 -16.07 9.92
CA SER A 30 -0.91 -17.00 9.16
C SER A 30 -0.64 -16.50 7.73
N PRO A 31 0.46 -16.89 7.08
CA PRO A 31 0.65 -16.75 5.63
C PRO A 31 -0.47 -17.33 4.77
N ASP A 32 -1.21 -18.30 5.30
CA ASP A 32 -2.33 -18.94 4.59
C ASP A 32 -3.64 -18.13 4.67
N ASP A 33 -3.67 -17.08 5.51
CA ASP A 33 -4.82 -16.18 5.62
C ASP A 33 -4.92 -15.25 4.39
N PRO A 34 -6.12 -14.72 4.09
CA PRO A 34 -6.30 -13.82 2.95
C PRO A 34 -5.42 -12.56 3.00
N GLU A 35 -4.92 -12.14 1.84
CA GLU A 35 -4.19 -10.88 1.68
C GLU A 35 -5.09 -9.68 2.02
N MET A 36 -4.60 -8.78 2.86
CA MET A 36 -5.39 -7.64 3.33
C MET A 36 -5.30 -6.45 2.38
N MET A 37 -4.11 -6.21 1.84
CA MET A 37 -3.82 -5.10 0.95
C MET A 37 -2.70 -5.43 -0.02
N LEU A 38 -2.69 -4.68 -1.12
CA LEU A 38 -1.62 -4.67 -2.11
C LEU A 38 -1.16 -3.24 -2.30
N ASN A 39 0.15 -3.02 -2.29
CA ASN A 39 0.75 -1.73 -2.59
C ASN A 39 1.46 -1.77 -3.95
N PHE A 40 1.08 -0.85 -4.82
CA PHE A 40 1.75 -0.60 -6.09
C PHE A 40 2.73 0.57 -5.89
N LEU A 41 4.02 0.27 -5.90
CA LEU A 41 5.10 1.25 -5.87
C LEU A 41 5.55 1.53 -7.29
N ILE A 42 5.08 2.64 -7.85
CA ILE A 42 5.30 3.05 -9.23
C ILE A 42 6.42 4.09 -9.27
N ALA A 43 7.49 3.76 -9.95
CA ALA A 43 8.65 4.62 -10.12
C ALA A 43 8.28 5.82 -11.01
N MET A 44 8.37 7.05 -10.48
CA MET A 44 8.15 8.28 -11.27
C MET A 44 9.39 8.68 -12.05
N GLU A 45 10.54 8.16 -11.63
CA GLU A 45 11.86 8.28 -12.23
C GLU A 45 12.64 6.98 -12.00
N ASP A 46 13.79 6.82 -12.64
CA ASP A 46 14.64 5.65 -12.42
C ASP A 46 15.04 5.54 -10.94
N THR A 47 14.77 4.39 -10.34
CA THR A 47 15.26 4.06 -9.00
C THR A 47 16.49 3.17 -9.13
N THR A 48 17.50 3.45 -8.31
CA THR A 48 18.75 2.71 -8.21
C THR A 48 19.05 2.41 -6.76
N PHE A 49 20.00 1.52 -6.51
CA PHE A 49 20.45 1.25 -5.14
C PHE A 49 20.90 2.53 -4.43
N GLU A 50 21.65 3.38 -5.14
CA GLU A 50 22.27 4.60 -4.59
C GLU A 50 21.26 5.69 -4.27
N ASN A 51 20.20 5.84 -5.08
CA ASN A 51 19.18 6.89 -4.90
C ASN A 51 18.00 6.46 -4.02
N GLY A 52 18.11 5.32 -3.33
CA GLY A 52 17.10 4.87 -2.37
C GLY A 52 15.97 4.05 -2.99
N ALA A 53 16.26 3.18 -3.96
CA ALA A 53 15.30 2.17 -4.41
C ALA A 53 14.72 1.40 -3.22
N THR A 54 13.44 1.04 -3.31
CA THR A 54 12.77 0.20 -2.31
C THR A 54 13.55 -1.10 -2.14
N ARG A 55 13.74 -1.51 -0.89
CA ARG A 55 14.38 -2.78 -0.53
C ARG A 55 13.34 -3.70 0.08
N ILE A 56 13.40 -4.98 -0.26
CA ILE A 56 12.50 -6.02 0.26
C ILE A 56 13.32 -7.15 0.88
N VAL A 57 12.77 -7.87 1.84
CA VAL A 57 13.34 -9.14 2.32
C VAL A 57 12.58 -10.29 1.65
N PRO A 58 13.15 -10.98 0.66
CA PRO A 58 12.44 -12.01 -0.09
C PRO A 58 12.01 -13.18 0.80
N GLY A 59 10.82 -13.74 0.55
CA GLY A 59 10.31 -14.91 1.26
C GLY A 59 9.51 -14.60 2.52
N THR A 60 9.59 -13.37 3.02
CA THR A 60 8.89 -12.91 4.23
C THR A 60 7.35 -12.86 4.10
N GLN A 61 6.81 -12.99 2.90
CA GLN A 61 5.37 -13.22 2.72
C GLN A 61 4.91 -14.59 3.25
N ARG A 62 5.83 -15.55 3.44
CA ARG A 62 5.54 -16.93 3.87
C ARG A 62 5.78 -17.19 5.36
N ILE A 63 6.08 -16.16 6.14
CA ILE A 63 6.33 -16.32 7.58
C ILE A 63 5.15 -15.79 8.41
N SER A 64 4.95 -16.42 9.57
CA SER A 64 4.08 -15.91 10.61
C SER A 64 4.90 -14.94 11.46
N TYR A 65 4.47 -13.68 11.51
CA TYR A 65 5.04 -12.73 12.45
C TYR A 65 4.33 -12.87 13.78
N SER A 66 5.07 -12.80 14.89
CA SER A 66 4.44 -12.56 16.19
C SER A 66 5.32 -11.70 17.09
N GLY A 67 4.68 -11.12 18.10
CA GLY A 67 5.36 -10.40 19.18
C GLY A 67 5.82 -11.31 20.32
N LYS A 68 5.71 -12.63 20.18
CA LYS A 68 6.09 -13.59 21.24
C LYS A 68 7.59 -13.86 21.20
N GLN A 69 8.20 -14.02 22.38
CA GLN A 69 9.62 -14.38 22.49
C GLN A 69 9.90 -15.70 21.78
N GLY A 70 10.90 -15.71 20.90
CA GLY A 70 11.35 -16.91 20.16
C GLY A 70 10.69 -17.12 18.81
N GLU A 71 9.73 -16.28 18.42
CA GLU A 71 9.12 -16.29 17.08
C GLU A 71 9.70 -15.18 16.20
N GLU A 72 9.57 -15.31 14.88
CA GLU A 72 10.06 -14.27 13.96
C GLU A 72 9.21 -13.00 14.08
N SER A 73 9.89 -11.86 14.15
CA SER A 73 9.29 -10.53 14.16
C SER A 73 9.85 -9.72 13.00
N VAL A 74 9.23 -8.58 12.67
CA VAL A 74 9.82 -7.66 11.70
C VAL A 74 11.22 -7.20 12.14
N ALA A 75 11.43 -7.08 13.46
CA ALA A 75 12.73 -6.73 14.04
C ALA A 75 13.78 -7.85 13.96
N SER A 76 13.39 -9.07 13.55
CA SER A 76 14.33 -10.16 13.28
C SER A 76 15.16 -9.93 12.00
N TRP A 77 14.73 -8.99 11.16
CA TRP A 77 15.41 -8.63 9.92
C TRP A 77 16.19 -7.33 10.07
N ASN A 78 17.30 -7.24 9.35
CA ASN A 78 18.14 -6.04 9.29
C ASN A 78 18.33 -5.61 7.83
N GLU A 79 19.01 -4.48 7.64
CA GLU A 79 19.28 -3.96 6.31
C GLU A 79 20.09 -4.92 5.43
N GLU A 80 20.89 -5.83 5.98
CA GLU A 80 21.69 -6.78 5.19
C GLU A 80 20.83 -7.87 4.55
N ALA A 81 19.71 -8.24 5.19
CA ALA A 81 18.75 -9.20 4.64
C ALA A 81 17.90 -8.61 3.50
N ALA A 82 17.84 -7.27 3.37
CA ALA A 82 17.01 -6.59 2.39
C ALA A 82 17.72 -6.40 1.04
N VAL A 83 17.07 -6.80 -0.06
CA VAL A 83 17.57 -6.66 -1.43
C VAL A 83 16.88 -5.45 -2.08
N ALA A 84 17.66 -4.57 -2.70
CA ALA A 84 17.12 -3.44 -3.45
C ALA A 84 16.44 -3.90 -4.74
N VAL A 85 15.36 -3.21 -5.10
CA VAL A 85 14.60 -3.45 -6.33
C VAL A 85 14.64 -2.17 -7.19
N PRO A 86 15.69 -1.99 -8.01
CA PRO A 86 15.76 -0.91 -8.99
C PRO A 86 14.64 -1.05 -10.03
N LEU A 87 14.03 0.07 -10.39
CA LEU A 87 12.96 0.17 -11.38
C LEU A 87 13.31 1.29 -12.35
N LYS A 88 12.95 1.10 -13.63
CA LYS A 88 12.92 2.21 -14.59
C LYS A 88 11.68 3.08 -14.35
N ALA A 89 11.73 4.34 -14.75
CA ALA A 89 10.56 5.23 -14.72
C ALA A 89 9.34 4.55 -15.39
N GLY A 90 8.19 4.59 -14.73
CA GLY A 90 6.98 3.88 -15.11
C GLY A 90 6.92 2.40 -14.69
N GLY A 91 8.05 1.84 -14.23
CA GLY A 91 8.11 0.50 -13.64
C GLY A 91 7.35 0.45 -12.31
N CYS A 92 6.83 -0.74 -11.98
CA CYS A 92 6.02 -0.95 -10.79
C CYS A 92 6.52 -2.16 -10.01
N LEU A 93 6.67 -2.01 -8.70
CA LEU A 93 6.83 -3.09 -7.75
C LEU A 93 5.52 -3.30 -7.00
N LEU A 94 4.97 -4.52 -7.07
CA LEU A 94 3.79 -4.93 -6.32
C LEU A 94 4.22 -5.63 -5.02
N ILE A 95 3.76 -5.14 -3.88
CA ILE A 95 4.09 -5.67 -2.54
C ILE A 95 2.80 -6.01 -1.79
N GLY A 96 2.74 -7.20 -1.20
CA GLY A 96 1.64 -7.64 -0.32
C GLY A 96 1.82 -7.20 1.14
N SER A 97 0.80 -7.37 1.97
CA SER A 97 0.78 -6.91 3.37
C SER A 97 1.89 -7.50 4.23
N ARG A 98 2.39 -8.68 3.87
CA ARG A 98 3.33 -9.48 4.68
C ARG A 98 4.80 -9.28 4.33
N VAL A 99 5.13 -8.62 3.22
CA VAL A 99 6.52 -8.50 2.77
C VAL A 99 7.24 -7.43 3.59
N VAL A 100 8.32 -7.81 4.26
CA VAL A 100 9.21 -6.85 4.95
C VAL A 100 9.92 -6.02 3.90
N HIS A 101 9.84 -4.70 4.04
CA HIS A 101 10.40 -3.75 3.09
C HIS A 101 10.76 -2.42 3.77
N GLN A 102 11.46 -1.56 3.03
CA GLN A 102 11.80 -0.19 3.40
C GLN A 102 12.12 0.65 2.17
N GLY A 103 11.95 1.97 2.26
CA GLY A 103 12.68 2.92 1.41
C GLY A 103 14.18 2.84 1.69
N GLY A 104 15.00 2.67 0.64
CA GLY A 104 16.46 2.65 0.79
C GLY A 104 17.03 4.03 1.12
N ALA A 105 18.23 4.06 1.71
CA ALA A 105 18.96 5.31 1.91
C ALA A 105 19.31 5.94 0.56
N ASN A 106 19.18 7.26 0.46
CA ASN A 106 19.65 8.00 -0.70
C ASN A 106 21.04 8.56 -0.41
N THR A 107 22.05 7.92 -1.00
CA THR A 107 23.48 8.24 -0.84
C THR A 107 24.02 9.15 -1.94
N THR A 108 23.17 9.55 -2.88
CA THR A 108 23.54 10.50 -3.94
C THR A 108 23.71 11.91 -3.37
N LYS A 109 24.29 12.81 -4.18
CA LYS A 109 24.54 14.20 -3.76
C LYS A 109 23.45 15.16 -4.22
N ASP A 110 22.72 14.81 -5.26
CA ASP A 110 21.88 15.72 -6.04
C ASP A 110 20.59 15.09 -6.60
N LEU A 111 20.38 13.78 -6.45
CA LEU A 111 19.18 13.12 -6.97
C LEU A 111 18.07 13.07 -5.92
N HIS A 112 16.89 13.53 -6.31
CA HIS A 112 15.64 13.26 -5.60
C HIS A 112 14.98 12.06 -6.25
N ARG A 113 14.43 11.14 -5.46
CA ARG A 113 13.79 9.92 -5.96
C ARG A 113 12.31 9.91 -5.59
N ARG A 114 11.45 10.03 -6.60
CA ARG A 114 10.00 9.97 -6.45
C ARG A 114 9.41 8.62 -6.83
N VAL A 115 8.57 8.10 -5.95
CA VAL A 115 7.76 6.91 -6.17
C VAL A 115 6.33 7.23 -5.77
N MET A 116 5.38 6.91 -6.65
CA MET A 116 3.97 6.92 -6.30
C MET A 116 3.62 5.60 -5.63
N THR A 117 3.07 5.66 -4.43
CA THR A 117 2.43 4.50 -3.79
C THR A 117 0.94 4.55 -4.07
N MET A 118 0.37 3.42 -4.46
CA MET A 118 -1.07 3.23 -4.55
C MET A 118 -1.45 1.95 -3.81
N THR A 119 -2.11 2.09 -2.66
CA THR A 119 -2.55 0.96 -1.84
C THR A 119 -4.01 0.65 -2.11
N VAL A 120 -4.28 -0.61 -2.45
CA VAL A 120 -5.62 -1.20 -2.58
C VAL A 120 -5.83 -2.14 -1.40
N VAL A 121 -6.95 -1.97 -0.70
CA VAL A 121 -7.32 -2.79 0.46
C VAL A 121 -8.55 -3.64 0.14
N SER A 122 -8.72 -4.74 0.87
CA SER A 122 -10.00 -5.46 0.88
C SER A 122 -11.13 -4.54 1.34
N THR A 123 -12.34 -4.78 0.84
CA THR A 123 -13.51 -3.89 1.00
C THR A 123 -13.97 -3.74 2.45
N CYS A 124 -13.56 -4.65 3.34
CA CYS A 124 -13.85 -4.57 4.77
C CYS A 124 -12.97 -3.56 5.52
N PHE A 125 -11.89 -3.07 4.90
CA PHE A 125 -11.01 -2.08 5.50
C PHE A 125 -11.44 -0.66 5.10
N THR A 126 -11.42 0.24 6.09
CA THR A 126 -11.53 1.67 5.84
C THR A 126 -10.28 2.16 5.10
N PRO A 127 -10.41 2.82 3.94
CA PRO A 127 -9.26 3.41 3.25
C PRO A 127 -8.57 4.48 4.10
N GLU A 128 -7.25 4.60 3.98
CA GLU A 128 -6.46 5.63 4.68
C GLU A 128 -6.85 7.07 4.28
N GLU A 129 -7.34 7.25 3.06
CA GLU A 129 -7.83 8.53 2.55
C GLU A 129 -9.33 8.45 2.27
N ALA A 130 -10.08 9.44 2.76
CA ALA A 130 -11.51 9.55 2.52
C ALA A 130 -11.81 10.19 1.15
N PHE A 131 -11.38 9.55 0.05
CA PHE A 131 -11.56 10.05 -1.31
C PHE A 131 -12.96 10.58 -1.64
N PRO A 132 -14.06 9.94 -1.19
CA PRO A 132 -15.41 10.46 -1.44
C PRO A 132 -15.68 11.86 -0.90
N LEU A 133 -14.90 12.30 0.09
CA LEU A 133 -14.98 13.64 0.69
C LEU A 133 -13.95 14.62 0.10
N LEU A 134 -12.90 14.11 -0.55
CA LEU A 134 -11.78 14.91 -1.06
C LEU A 134 -11.92 15.25 -2.55
N ILE A 135 -12.48 14.32 -3.34
CA ILE A 135 -12.64 14.52 -4.78
C ILE A 135 -13.96 15.24 -5.06
N GLU A 136 -13.87 16.30 -5.87
CA GLU A 136 -15.04 17.06 -6.30
C GLU A 136 -16.06 16.17 -7.01
N ARG A 137 -17.33 16.39 -6.67
CA ARG A 137 -18.43 15.56 -7.16
C ARG A 137 -18.55 15.55 -8.68
N GLU A 138 -18.32 16.70 -9.32
CA GLU A 138 -18.35 16.82 -10.78
C GLU A 138 -17.23 15.98 -11.44
N LEU A 139 -16.02 15.97 -10.87
CA LEU A 139 -14.96 15.08 -11.33
C LEU A 139 -15.35 13.61 -11.13
N ALA A 140 -15.88 13.25 -9.95
CA ALA A 140 -16.27 11.88 -9.63
C ALA A 140 -17.30 11.29 -10.61
N LYS A 141 -18.24 12.10 -11.13
CA LYS A 141 -19.22 11.70 -12.15
C LYS A 141 -18.58 11.22 -13.44
N THR A 142 -17.47 11.86 -13.86
CA THR A 142 -16.76 11.55 -15.12
C THR A 142 -15.91 10.28 -15.06
N LEU A 143 -15.67 9.75 -13.86
CA LEU A 143 -14.84 8.56 -13.67
C LEU A 143 -15.52 7.29 -14.20
N SER A 144 -14.69 6.32 -14.60
CA SER A 144 -15.19 4.98 -14.94
C SER A 144 -15.82 4.31 -13.71
N GLU A 145 -16.73 3.36 -13.94
CA GLU A 145 -17.37 2.60 -12.86
C GLU A 145 -16.37 1.86 -11.97
N ARG A 146 -15.26 1.39 -12.54
CA ARG A 146 -14.17 0.77 -11.78
C ARG A 146 -13.46 1.78 -10.87
N ALA A 147 -13.18 2.98 -11.37
CA ALA A 147 -12.55 4.04 -10.57
C ALA A 147 -13.50 4.54 -9.47
N LYS A 148 -14.79 4.72 -9.76
CA LYS A 148 -15.81 5.03 -8.75
C LYS A 148 -15.83 3.97 -7.64
N LYS A 149 -15.82 2.68 -7.99
CA LYS A 149 -15.77 1.59 -7.00
C LYS A 149 -14.49 1.64 -6.16
N LEU A 150 -13.32 1.82 -6.79
CA LEU A 150 -12.04 1.89 -6.10
C LEU A 150 -11.95 3.06 -5.12
N LEU A 151 -12.55 4.20 -5.48
CA LEU A 151 -12.52 5.44 -4.70
C LEU A 151 -13.68 5.56 -3.71
N GLY A 152 -14.53 4.53 -3.56
CA GLY A 152 -15.66 4.55 -2.62
C GLY A 152 -16.83 5.42 -3.07
N TYR A 153 -17.05 5.60 -4.37
CA TYR A 153 -18.28 6.21 -4.91
C TYR A 153 -19.36 5.19 -5.25
N LYS A 154 -19.08 3.90 -5.06
CA LYS A 154 -20.02 2.81 -5.33
C LYS A 154 -20.06 1.82 -4.18
N GLU A 155 -21.22 1.21 -4.00
CA GLU A 155 -21.43 0.08 -3.10
C GLU A 155 -20.59 -1.13 -3.52
N VAL A 156 -20.25 -1.97 -2.55
CA VAL A 156 -19.59 -3.25 -2.80
C VAL A 156 -20.33 -4.35 -2.05
N ASP A 157 -20.63 -5.44 -2.76
CA ASP A 157 -21.35 -6.60 -2.23
C ASP A 157 -20.43 -7.81 -2.07
N PRO A 158 -19.67 -7.94 -0.96
CA PRO A 158 -19.00 -9.18 -0.61
C PRO A 158 -20.00 -10.33 -0.50
N PHE A 159 -19.60 -11.51 -0.98
CA PHE A 159 -20.41 -12.72 -0.90
C PHE A 159 -20.86 -12.99 0.55
N GLY A 160 -22.18 -13.16 0.74
CA GLY A 160 -22.77 -13.44 2.06
C GLY A 160 -22.88 -12.23 2.99
N SER A 161 -22.62 -11.00 2.51
CA SER A 161 -22.80 -9.77 3.30
C SER A 161 -24.07 -9.00 2.88
N ALA A 162 -24.50 -8.05 3.71
CA ALA A 162 -25.62 -7.15 3.43
C ALA A 162 -25.22 -5.90 2.61
N GLY A 163 -24.08 -5.95 1.91
CA GLY A 163 -23.48 -4.81 1.24
C GLY A 163 -22.58 -3.99 2.17
N LEU A 164 -21.55 -3.38 1.59
CA LEU A 164 -20.65 -2.43 2.24
C LEU A 164 -20.68 -1.11 1.48
N TRP A 165 -20.44 -0.02 2.22
CA TRP A 165 -20.39 1.32 1.64
C TRP A 165 -21.74 1.76 1.03
N THR A 166 -22.83 1.40 1.71
CA THR A 166 -24.22 1.67 1.29
C THR A 166 -24.63 3.12 1.59
N GLY A 167 -25.50 3.69 0.75
CA GLY A 167 -26.27 4.89 1.07
C GLY A 167 -27.68 4.47 1.49
N PHE A 168 -28.34 5.20 2.40
CA PHE A 168 -29.71 4.95 2.92
C PHE A 168 -30.61 4.07 2.02
N ALA A 169 -30.49 2.74 2.13
CA ALA A 169 -31.19 1.74 1.30
C ALA A 169 -31.20 1.96 -0.24
N GLU A 170 -30.40 2.88 -0.78
CA GLU A 170 -30.30 3.23 -2.21
C GLU A 170 -28.82 3.25 -2.64
N ASP A 171 -28.53 2.74 -3.84
CA ASP A 171 -27.19 2.72 -4.43
C ASP A 171 -26.50 4.09 -4.30
N ARG A 172 -25.33 4.11 -3.64
CA ARG A 172 -24.53 5.32 -3.38
C ARG A 172 -24.16 6.06 -4.67
N ALA A 173 -24.12 5.39 -5.82
CA ALA A 173 -23.89 6.05 -7.11
C ALA A 173 -24.96 7.12 -7.42
N ARG A 174 -26.20 6.95 -6.94
CA ARG A 174 -27.28 7.96 -7.06
C ARG A 174 -27.05 9.20 -6.19
N VAL A 175 -26.20 9.08 -5.16
CA VAL A 175 -25.72 10.23 -4.35
C VAL A 175 -24.74 11.09 -5.15
N LEU A 176 -24.30 10.68 -6.34
CA LEU A 176 -23.62 11.58 -7.27
C LEU A 176 -24.59 12.35 -8.18
N GLU A 177 -25.86 11.98 -8.26
CA GLU A 177 -26.83 12.57 -9.21
C GLU A 177 -27.67 13.73 -8.64
N LYS A 178 -27.87 13.78 -7.31
CA LYS A 178 -28.61 14.83 -6.57
C LYS A 178 -27.76 16.06 -6.22
#